data_AF-A0A1R4F184-F1
#
_entry.id   AF-A0A1R4F184-F1
#
_cell.length_a   1.000
_cell.length_b   1.000
_cell.length_c   1.000
_cell.angle_alpha   90.00
_cell.angle_beta   90.00
_cell.angle_gamma   90.00
#
_symmetry.space_group_name_H-M   'P 1'
#
loop_
_entity.id
_entity.type
_entity.pdbx_description
1 polymer ?
#
loop_
_entity_poly.entity_id
_entity_poly.type
_entity_poly.pdbx_seq_one_letter_code
_entity_poly.pdbx_strand_id
1 'polypeptide(L)'
;MLWTTAANSRQGRAVVGQAEIGSPRAMGRWAKARAEQQVREWFSHIPDFILTFSAPYAAHASDAEFCALVEHELYHCGQERDEWGAPKFRKSGLPAFTMRGHDVEEFVGVVRRYGADASGVRDLVEAASHEPLIGRASIAQACGTCLLRAA
;
A
#
# COMPACT_ATOMS: atom_id res chain seq x y z
N MET A 1 0.55 -4.13 15.83
CA MET A 1 -0.58 -3.33 15.33
C MET A 1 -0.89 -2.25 16.35
N LEU A 2 -1.20 -1.04 15.89
CA LEU A 2 -1.61 0.10 16.71
C LEU A 2 -2.96 0.65 16.20
N TRP A 3 -3.62 1.42 17.06
CA TRP A 3 -4.87 2.11 16.76
C TRP A 3 -4.66 3.62 16.87
N THR A 4 -5.38 4.37 16.04
CA THR A 4 -5.44 5.84 16.12
C THR A 4 -6.86 6.34 15.96
N THR A 5 -7.18 7.45 16.62
CA THR A 5 -8.40 8.22 16.40
C THR A 5 -8.15 9.51 15.62
N ALA A 6 -6.88 9.82 15.33
CA ALA A 6 -6.50 11.00 14.57
C ALA A 6 -6.88 10.85 13.09
N ALA A 7 -7.54 11.86 12.54
CA ALA A 7 -7.80 11.94 11.11
C ALA A 7 -6.50 12.17 10.35
N ASN A 8 -6.34 11.48 9.22
CA ASN A 8 -5.21 11.65 8.33
C ASN A 8 -5.70 11.67 6.88
N SER A 9 -5.05 12.46 6.03
CA SER A 9 -5.38 12.56 4.62
C SER A 9 -4.13 12.74 3.76
N ARG A 10 -4.17 12.16 2.57
CA ARG A 10 -3.10 12.25 1.58
C ARG A 10 -3.72 12.44 0.21
N GLN A 11 -3.28 13.48 -0.51
CA GLN A 11 -3.80 13.82 -1.84
C GLN A 11 -5.34 13.90 -1.91
N GLY A 12 -5.97 14.46 -0.86
CA GLY A 12 -7.42 14.63 -0.78
C GLY A 12 -8.20 13.35 -0.42
N ARG A 13 -7.53 12.21 -0.20
CA ARG A 13 -8.16 10.96 0.27
C ARG A 13 -7.88 10.75 1.75
N ALA A 14 -8.88 10.27 2.49
CA ALA A 14 -8.69 9.86 3.88
C ALA A 14 -7.79 8.63 3.94
N VAL A 15 -6.89 8.59 4.93
CA VAL A 15 -6.00 7.45 5.21
C VAL A 15 -6.57 6.72 6.42
N VAL A 16 -7.00 5.47 6.23
CA VAL A 16 -7.66 4.66 7.27
C VAL A 16 -6.78 3.51 7.79
N GLY A 17 -5.70 3.20 7.09
CA GLY A 17 -4.62 2.30 7.50
C GLY A 17 -3.27 2.90 7.09
N GLN A 18 -2.20 2.50 7.78
CA GLN A 18 -0.84 2.87 7.42
C GLN A 18 0.16 1.82 7.90
N ALA A 19 0.94 1.27 6.98
CA ALA A 19 2.13 0.50 7.27
C ALA A 19 3.41 1.37 7.24
N GLU A 20 4.29 1.17 8.22
CA GLU A 20 5.58 1.85 8.32
C GLU A 20 6.67 0.89 8.77
N ILE A 21 7.94 1.20 8.44
CA ILE A 21 9.09 0.54 9.07
C ILE A 21 9.04 0.82 10.57
N GLY A 22 9.23 -0.22 11.39
CA GLY A 22 8.98 -0.09 12.83
C GLY A 22 10.00 0.77 13.60
N SER A 23 11.12 1.15 12.98
CA SER A 23 11.97 2.24 13.50
C SER A 23 11.33 3.59 13.18
N PRO A 24 10.84 4.34 14.19
CA PRO A 24 10.08 5.56 13.97
C PRO A 24 10.89 6.62 13.23
N ARG A 25 10.25 7.24 12.24
CA ARG A 25 10.81 8.39 11.52
C ARG A 25 10.50 9.67 12.29
N ALA A 26 11.44 10.12 13.12
CA ALA A 26 11.34 11.38 13.84
C ALA A 26 12.54 12.28 13.55
N MET A 27 12.29 13.59 13.42
CA MET A 27 13.33 14.58 13.17
C MET A 27 14.06 14.94 14.48
N GLY A 28 15.37 14.68 14.51
CA GLY A 28 16.24 14.99 15.65
C GLY A 28 16.48 13.80 16.58
N ARG A 29 17.69 13.76 17.16
CA ARG A 29 18.16 12.62 17.98
C ARG A 29 17.24 12.30 19.16
N TRP A 30 16.81 13.32 19.90
CA TRP A 30 15.98 13.12 21.09
C TRP A 30 14.55 12.69 20.75
N ALA A 31 13.96 13.24 19.68
CA ALA A 31 12.63 12.83 19.25
C ALA A 31 12.61 11.37 18.80
N LYS A 32 13.64 10.95 18.05
CA LYS A 32 13.81 9.55 17.64
C LYS A 32 14.01 8.61 18.82
N ALA A 33 14.89 8.95 19.77
CA ALA A 33 15.13 8.13 20.95
C ALA A 33 13.86 7.93 21.80
N ARG A 34 13.07 8.99 22.02
CA ARG A 34 11.78 8.89 22.73
C ARG A 34 10.77 8.02 21.98
N ALA A 35 10.67 8.17 20.66
CA ALA A 35 9.78 7.35 19.86
C ALA A 35 10.18 5.86 19.87
N GLU A 36 11.48 5.57 19.76
CA GLU A 36 11.99 4.19 19.86
C GLU A 36 11.78 3.59 21.25
N GLN A 37 11.98 4.37 22.32
CA GLN A 37 11.66 3.93 23.68
C GLN A 37 10.18 3.56 23.79
N GLN A 38 9.28 4.45 23.33
CA GLN A 38 7.84 4.21 23.41
C GLN A 38 7.41 2.94 22.66
N VAL A 39 7.96 2.72 21.47
CA VAL A 39 7.70 1.50 20.68
C VAL A 39 8.20 0.26 21.43
N ARG A 40 9.39 0.31 22.04
CA ARG A 40 9.91 -0.81 22.84
C ARG A 40 9.06 -1.07 24.08
N GLU A 41 8.51 -0.04 24.71
CA GLU A 41 7.60 -0.23 25.85
C GLU A 41 6.31 -0.93 25.42
N TRP A 42 5.77 -0.60 24.24
CA TRP A 42 4.56 -1.26 23.73
C TRP A 42 4.79 -2.69 23.25
N PHE A 43 5.93 -2.97 22.61
CA PHE A 43 6.16 -4.25 21.92
C PHE A 43 7.29 -5.10 22.52
N SER A 44 7.94 -4.64 23.59
CA SER A 44 9.16 -5.23 24.18
C SER A 44 10.40 -5.27 23.25
N HIS A 45 10.25 -4.85 21.99
CA HIS A 45 11.31 -4.74 20.99
C HIS A 45 10.89 -3.70 19.93
N ILE A 46 11.77 -3.39 18.97
CA ILE A 46 11.39 -2.62 17.78
C ILE A 46 10.97 -3.64 16.72
N PRO A 47 9.68 -3.68 16.31
CA PRO A 47 9.25 -4.57 15.24
C PRO A 47 9.81 -4.11 13.89
N ASP A 48 9.85 -5.01 12.89
CA ASP A 48 10.30 -4.64 11.54
C ASP A 48 9.33 -3.67 10.85
N PHE A 49 8.04 -3.84 11.13
CA PHE A 49 6.95 -3.01 10.62
C PHE A 49 5.94 -2.69 11.72
N ILE A 50 5.32 -1.51 11.64
CA ILE A 50 4.19 -1.10 12.46
C ILE A 50 3.03 -0.78 11.52
N LEU A 51 1.90 -1.44 11.75
CA LEU A 51 0.64 -1.14 11.09
C LEU A 51 -0.25 -0.38 12.06
N THR A 52 -0.77 0.76 11.63
CA THR A 52 -1.66 1.63 12.40
C THR A 52 -2.99 1.78 11.67
N PHE A 53 -4.10 1.55 12.38
CA PHE A 53 -5.44 1.62 11.80
C PHE A 53 -6.32 2.66 12.48
N SER A 54 -7.20 3.28 11.70
CA SER A 54 -8.23 4.20 12.18
C SER A 54 -9.29 3.42 12.96
N ALA A 55 -9.34 3.65 14.28
CA ALA A 55 -10.36 3.06 15.15
C ALA A 55 -11.79 3.49 14.74
N PRO A 56 -12.05 4.76 14.36
CA PRO A 56 -13.37 5.14 13.84
C PRO A 56 -13.78 4.38 12.58
N TYR A 57 -12.85 4.12 11.64
CA TYR A 57 -13.16 3.33 10.45
C TYR A 57 -13.43 1.87 10.82
N ALA A 58 -12.55 1.24 11.59
CA ALA A 58 -12.68 -0.15 11.98
C ALA A 58 -13.95 -0.45 12.80
N ALA A 59 -14.50 0.54 13.51
CA ALA A 59 -15.76 0.39 14.23
C ALA A 59 -16.99 0.29 13.32
N HIS A 60 -16.89 0.73 12.06
CA HIS A 60 -18.00 0.73 11.10
C HIS A 60 -17.76 -0.20 9.91
N ALA A 61 -16.50 -0.57 9.65
CA ALA A 61 -16.15 -1.52 8.61
C ALA A 61 -16.71 -2.91 8.92
N SER A 62 -17.21 -3.59 7.90
CA SER A 62 -17.46 -5.02 7.96
C SER A 62 -16.15 -5.80 8.12
N ASP A 63 -16.24 -7.04 8.59
CA ASP A 63 -15.06 -7.92 8.71
C ASP A 63 -14.31 -8.05 7.38
N ALA A 64 -15.03 -8.11 6.25
CA ALA A 64 -14.43 -8.20 4.93
C ALA A 64 -13.65 -6.94 4.54
N GLU A 65 -14.22 -5.76 4.78
CA GLU A 65 -13.54 -4.47 4.54
C GLU A 65 -12.31 -4.31 5.44
N PHE A 66 -12.43 -4.66 6.72
CA PHE A 66 -11.30 -4.57 7.64
C PHE A 66 -10.20 -5.57 7.29
N CYS A 67 -10.53 -6.82 6.94
CA CYS A 67 -9.55 -7.78 6.44
C CYS A 67 -8.87 -7.32 5.16
N ALA A 68 -9.63 -6.76 4.20
CA ALA A 68 -9.08 -6.19 2.98
C ALA A 68 -8.10 -5.05 3.29
N LEU A 69 -8.42 -4.17 4.24
CA LEU A 69 -7.54 -3.09 4.70
C LEU A 69 -6.27 -3.63 5.37
N VAL A 70 -6.38 -4.62 6.27
CA VAL A 70 -5.21 -5.22 6.91
C VAL A 70 -4.28 -5.86 5.87
N GLU A 71 -4.85 -6.57 4.89
CA GLU A 71 -4.07 -7.19 3.84
C GLU A 71 -3.41 -6.17 2.91
N HIS A 72 -4.11 -5.11 2.53
CA HIS A 72 -3.55 -3.97 1.80
C HIS A 72 -2.30 -3.40 2.52
N GLU A 73 -2.42 -3.08 3.81
CA GLU A 73 -1.27 -2.57 4.57
C GLU A 73 -0.13 -3.59 4.69
N LEU A 74 -0.44 -4.89 4.74
CA LEU A 74 0.59 -5.94 4.76
C LEU A 74 1.34 -6.07 3.43
N TYR A 75 0.70 -5.78 2.28
CA TYR A 75 1.36 -5.81 0.97
C TYR A 75 2.47 -4.75 0.86
N HIS A 76 2.35 -3.65 1.61
CA HIS A 76 3.41 -2.66 1.73
C HIS A 76 4.65 -3.17 2.48
N CYS A 77 4.51 -4.18 3.33
CA CYS A 77 5.61 -4.74 4.11
C CYS A 77 6.39 -5.77 3.27
N GLY A 78 7.62 -5.44 2.89
CA GLY A 78 8.39 -6.31 2.00
C GLY A 78 9.88 -6.34 2.28
N GLN A 79 10.52 -7.41 1.82
CA GLN A 79 11.98 -7.43 1.67
C GLN A 79 12.38 -6.68 0.39
N GLU A 80 13.42 -5.86 0.49
CA GLU A 80 14.11 -5.22 -0.62
C GLU A 80 14.66 -6.31 -1.55
N ARG A 81 14.61 -6.06 -2.86
CA ARG A 81 15.21 -6.93 -3.87
C ARG A 81 16.49 -6.28 -4.39
N ASP A 82 17.49 -7.09 -4.73
CA ASP A 82 18.70 -6.61 -5.39
C ASP A 82 18.44 -6.29 -6.87
N GLU A 83 19.50 -5.89 -7.59
CA GLU A 83 19.45 -5.52 -9.01
C GLU A 83 19.01 -6.67 -9.92
N TRP A 84 19.05 -7.91 -9.42
CA TRP A 84 18.66 -9.14 -10.13
C TRP A 84 17.30 -9.67 -9.67
N GLY A 85 16.61 -8.95 -8.78
CA GLY A 85 15.31 -9.32 -8.25
C GLY A 85 15.36 -10.33 -7.10
N ALA A 86 16.53 -10.74 -6.61
CA ALA A 86 16.64 -11.68 -5.49
C ALA A 86 16.42 -10.95 -4.14
N PRO A 87 15.91 -11.64 -3.09
CA PRO A 87 15.74 -11.03 -1.77
C PRO A 87 17.08 -10.55 -1.20
N LYS A 88 17.15 -9.28 -0.82
CA LYS A 88 18.37 -8.64 -0.33
C LYS A 88 18.56 -8.83 1.17
N PHE A 89 19.79 -9.13 1.59
CA PHE A 89 20.16 -9.29 2.99
C PHE A 89 21.15 -8.21 3.42
N ARG A 90 21.10 -7.84 4.71
CA ARG A 90 22.08 -6.95 5.34
C ARG A 90 23.36 -7.73 5.62
N LYS A 91 24.46 -7.01 5.93
CA LYS A 91 25.73 -7.63 6.35
C LYS A 91 25.59 -8.55 7.58
N SER A 92 24.56 -8.33 8.40
CA SER A 92 24.22 -9.18 9.53
C SER A 92 23.58 -10.53 9.15
N GLY A 93 23.27 -10.76 7.87
CA GLY A 93 22.53 -11.93 7.39
C GLY A 93 21.02 -11.83 7.53
N LEU A 94 20.49 -10.75 8.14
CA LEU A 94 19.04 -10.52 8.26
C LEU A 94 18.46 -9.90 6.98
N PRO A 95 17.17 -10.14 6.67
CA PRO A 95 16.48 -9.49 5.56
C PRO A 95 16.61 -7.95 5.59
N ALA A 96 16.83 -7.35 4.43
CA ALA A 96 16.73 -5.90 4.27
C ALA A 96 15.26 -5.56 3.98
N PHE A 97 14.52 -5.11 4.99
CA PHE A 97 13.12 -4.71 4.82
C PHE A 97 12.96 -3.30 4.24
N THR A 98 11.91 -3.10 3.45
CA THR A 98 11.50 -1.84 2.82
C THR A 98 9.97 -1.73 2.75
N MET A 99 9.48 -0.51 2.55
CA MET A 99 8.09 -0.29 2.16
C MET A 99 7.99 -0.46 0.64
N ARG A 100 7.07 -1.32 0.18
CA ARG A 100 6.70 -1.45 -1.22
C ARG A 100 5.68 -0.39 -1.58
N GLY A 101 5.81 0.20 -2.77
CA GLY A 101 4.74 1.04 -3.32
C GLY A 101 3.49 0.21 -3.63
N HIS A 102 2.37 0.88 -3.89
CA HIS A 102 1.18 0.21 -4.40
C HIS A 102 1.52 -0.46 -5.74
N ASP A 103 1.49 -1.78 -5.79
CA ASP A 103 1.62 -2.55 -7.03
C ASP A 103 0.23 -3.02 -7.48
N VAL A 104 -0.01 -3.12 -8.79
CA VAL A 104 -1.29 -3.62 -9.32
C VAL A 104 -1.56 -5.05 -8.83
N GLU A 105 -0.51 -5.84 -8.63
CA GLU A 105 -0.60 -7.21 -8.13
C GLU A 105 -1.17 -7.32 -6.70
N GLU A 106 -0.96 -6.29 -5.86
CA GLU A 106 -1.55 -6.18 -4.52
C GLU A 106 -3.08 -6.05 -4.60
N PHE A 107 -3.59 -5.22 -5.52
CA PHE A 107 -5.02 -5.03 -5.70
C PHE A 107 -5.72 -6.31 -6.21
N VAL A 108 -5.07 -7.07 -7.10
CA VAL A 108 -5.65 -8.31 -7.65
C VAL A 108 -5.87 -9.36 -6.55
N GLY A 109 -4.91 -9.51 -5.63
CA GLY A 109 -5.01 -10.46 -4.52
C GLY A 109 -6.17 -10.14 -3.58
N VAL A 110 -6.27 -8.88 -3.14
CA VAL A 110 -7.31 -8.40 -2.23
C VAL A 110 -8.70 -8.51 -2.89
N VAL A 111 -8.84 -8.05 -4.14
CA VAL A 111 -10.11 -8.15 -4.91
C VAL A 111 -10.53 -9.61 -5.06
N ARG A 112 -9.59 -10.53 -5.33
CA ARG A 112 -9.91 -11.95 -5.52
C ARG A 112 -10.45 -12.62 -4.26
N ARG A 113 -10.00 -12.19 -3.07
CA ARG A 113 -10.43 -12.77 -1.78
C ARG A 113 -11.66 -12.09 -1.19
N TYR A 114 -11.75 -10.76 -1.29
CA TYR A 114 -12.76 -9.97 -0.58
C TYR A 114 -13.75 -9.24 -1.51
N GLY A 115 -13.52 -9.29 -2.82
CA GLY A 115 -14.35 -8.61 -3.81
C GLY A 115 -14.01 -7.12 -3.98
N ALA A 116 -14.53 -6.55 -5.07
CA ALA A 116 -14.19 -5.18 -5.50
C ALA A 116 -14.68 -4.10 -4.52
N ASP A 117 -15.82 -4.31 -3.85
CA ASP A 117 -16.38 -3.36 -2.88
C ASP A 117 -15.49 -3.21 -1.65
N ALA A 118 -15.15 -4.34 -1.01
CA ALA A 118 -14.32 -4.35 0.19
C ALA A 118 -12.91 -3.80 -0.06
N SER A 119 -12.40 -3.97 -1.29
CA SER A 119 -11.11 -3.42 -1.72
C SER A 119 -11.14 -1.95 -2.14
N GLY A 120 -12.31 -1.30 -2.19
CA GLY A 120 -12.46 0.11 -2.55
C GLY A 120 -12.11 0.45 -4.01
N VAL A 121 -12.10 -0.54 -4.91
CA VAL A 121 -11.78 -0.35 -6.35
C VAL A 121 -12.94 -0.71 -7.28
N ARG A 122 -14.18 -0.74 -6.77
CA ARG A 122 -15.39 -1.07 -7.55
C ARG A 122 -15.47 -0.27 -8.86
N ASP A 123 -15.32 1.05 -8.79
CA ASP A 123 -15.38 1.93 -9.97
C ASP A 123 -14.31 1.60 -11.02
N LEU A 124 -13.11 1.18 -10.58
CA LEU A 124 -12.03 0.76 -11.48
C LEU A 124 -12.36 -0.57 -12.15
N VAL A 125 -12.90 -1.53 -11.40
CA VAL A 125 -13.34 -2.83 -11.93
C VAL A 125 -14.48 -2.64 -12.93
N GLU A 126 -15.43 -1.76 -12.62
CA GLU A 126 -16.53 -1.41 -13.52
C GLU A 126 -16.02 -0.69 -14.78
N ALA A 127 -15.12 0.27 -14.66
CA ALA A 127 -14.51 0.92 -15.82
C ALA A 127 -13.76 -0.09 -16.71
N ALA A 128 -13.08 -1.07 -16.11
CA ALA A 128 -12.36 -2.11 -16.83
C ALA A 128 -13.29 -3.15 -17.49
N SER A 129 -14.52 -3.33 -16.99
CA SER A 129 -15.50 -4.24 -17.59
C SER A 129 -16.25 -3.65 -18.79
N HIS A 130 -16.03 -2.37 -19.12
CA HIS A 130 -16.64 -1.69 -20.25
C HIS A 130 -15.61 -1.44 -21.37
N GLU A 131 -16.10 -1.23 -22.60
CA GLU A 131 -15.23 -0.80 -23.69
C GLU A 131 -14.61 0.57 -23.39
N PRO A 132 -13.32 0.79 -23.72
CA PRO A 132 -12.69 2.09 -23.54
C PRO A 132 -13.43 3.18 -24.33
N LEU A 133 -13.70 4.31 -23.69
CA LEU A 133 -14.33 5.48 -24.34
C LEU A 133 -13.54 5.97 -25.56
N ILE A 134 -12.22 5.76 -25.57
CA ILE A 134 -11.34 6.08 -26.70
C ILE A 134 -10.76 4.78 -27.24
N GLY A 135 -11.30 4.31 -28.35
CA GLY A 135 -10.83 3.11 -29.04
C GLY A 135 -9.48 3.30 -29.75
N ARG A 136 -8.78 2.19 -29.99
CA ARG A 136 -7.46 2.17 -30.66
C ARG A 136 -7.45 2.87 -32.04
N ALA A 137 -8.54 2.77 -32.80
CA ALA A 137 -8.68 3.43 -34.10
C ALA A 137 -8.69 4.97 -33.98
N SER A 138 -9.39 5.50 -32.97
CA SER A 138 -9.42 6.95 -32.68
C SER A 138 -8.02 7.46 -32.31
N ILE A 139 -7.28 6.69 -31.49
CA ILE A 139 -5.89 7.00 -31.13
C ILE A 139 -4.98 6.97 -32.36
N ALA A 140 -5.11 5.97 -33.22
CA ALA A 140 -4.29 5.83 -34.43
C ALA A 140 -4.51 6.99 -35.42
N GLN A 141 -5.76 7.45 -35.56
CA GLN A 141 -6.10 8.62 -36.37
C GLN A 141 -5.55 9.93 -35.78
N ALA A 142 -5.58 10.08 -34.45
CA ALA A 142 -5.04 11.26 -33.78
C ALA A 142 -3.50 11.34 -33.80
N CYS A 143 -2.81 10.18 -33.77
CA CYS A 143 -1.36 10.13 -33.69
C CYS A 143 -0.67 10.52 -35.02
N GLY A 144 -1.32 10.36 -36.18
CA GLY A 144 -0.78 10.69 -37.50
C GLY A 144 0.41 9.83 -37.96
N THR A 145 1.25 9.34 -37.03
CA THR A 145 2.40 8.46 -37.26
C THR A 145 2.02 6.98 -37.21
N CYS A 146 0.98 6.62 -36.46
CA CYS A 146 0.47 5.24 -36.43
C CYS A 146 -0.08 4.79 -37.79
N LEU A 147 -0.71 5.70 -38.54
CA LEU A 147 -1.19 5.42 -39.90
C LEU A 147 -0.05 5.20 -40.90
N LEU A 148 1.11 5.86 -40.71
CA LEU A 148 2.29 5.67 -41.55
C LEU A 148 2.91 4.27 -41.44
N ARG A 149 2.63 3.52 -40.36
CA ARG A 149 3.12 2.14 -40.16
C ARG A 149 2.12 1.05 -40.54
N ALA A 150 0.88 1.43 -40.85
CA ALA A 150 -0.19 0.50 -41.24
C ALA A 150 -0.34 0.38 -42.77
N ALA A 151 0.44 1.16 -43.54
CA ALA A 151 0.50 1.14 -45.00
C ALA A 151 1.70 0.32 -45.51
#